data_AF-A0A1F4X7F0-F1
#
_entry.id   AF-A0A1F4X7F0-F1
#
_cell.length_a   1.000
_cell.length_b   1.000
_cell.length_c   1.000
_cell.angle_alpha   90.00
_cell.angle_beta   90.00
_cell.angle_gamma   90.00
#
_symmetry.space_group_name_H-M   'P 1'
#
loop_
_entity.id
_entity.type
_entity.pdbx_description
1 polymer ?
#
loop_
_entity_poly.entity_id
_entity_poly.type
_entity_poly.pdbx_seq_one_letter_code
_entity_poly.pdbx_strand_id
1 'polypeptide(L)'
;MVGLAIGASISNPGIAVPLSFVMHFMGDLVPHWDFYSNTTDEQRRVGWRPIAVMADLGLGVAVGMFFTLYALWVVGNTSLALNMFLCGVAAVLPDALAAPLMFTQKPNIISVVIGKIQSRLQFQAPIFWGLLTQVLITVFAFLVISNSLTQ
;
A
#
# COMPACT_ATOMS: atom_id res chain seq x y z
N MET A 1 0.53 -3.80 3.35
CA MET A 1 0.31 -4.54 4.61
C MET A 1 -0.72 -3.89 5.54
N VAL A 2 -0.65 -2.59 5.82
CA VAL A 2 -1.57 -1.90 6.74
C VAL A 2 -3.05 -2.12 6.40
N GLY A 3 -3.45 -1.97 5.13
CA GLY A 3 -4.83 -2.22 4.71
C GLY A 3 -5.33 -3.63 4.99
N LEU A 4 -4.46 -4.64 4.85
CA LEU A 4 -4.81 -6.03 5.19
C LEU A 4 -5.00 -6.19 6.70
N ALA A 5 -4.16 -5.56 7.52
CA ALA A 5 -4.30 -5.59 8.98
C ALA A 5 -5.60 -4.93 9.44
N ILE A 6 -6.03 -3.85 8.79
CA ILE A 6 -7.33 -3.22 9.01
C ILE A 6 -8.47 -4.17 8.63
N GLY A 7 -8.43 -4.75 7.42
CA GLY A 7 -9.44 -5.72 6.97
C GLY A 7 -9.49 -6.99 7.83
N ALA A 8 -8.38 -7.35 8.48
CA ALA A 8 -8.32 -8.48 9.39
C ALA A 8 -8.83 -8.16 10.80
N SER A 9 -8.80 -6.89 11.23
CA SER A 9 -9.15 -6.48 12.60
C SER A 9 -10.53 -5.84 12.73
N ILE A 10 -11.04 -5.22 11.66
CA ILE A 10 -12.33 -4.52 11.66
C ILE A 10 -13.30 -5.24 10.73
N SER A 11 -14.27 -5.97 11.29
CA SER A 11 -15.19 -6.81 10.50
C SER A 11 -16.16 -6.02 9.63
N ASN A 12 -16.47 -4.76 9.96
CA ASN A 12 -17.42 -3.95 9.18
C ASN A 12 -16.70 -3.30 7.98
N PRO A 13 -16.97 -3.75 6.73
CA PRO A 13 -16.31 -3.22 5.53
C PRO A 13 -16.64 -1.75 5.28
N GLY A 14 -17.81 -1.27 5.72
CA GLY A 14 -18.19 0.14 5.60
C GLY A 14 -17.31 1.09 6.42
N ILE A 15 -16.58 0.56 7.41
CA ILE A 15 -15.59 1.30 8.20
C ILE A 15 -14.17 0.93 7.76
N ALA A 16 -13.90 -0.36 7.60
CA ALA A 16 -12.56 -0.88 7.31
C ALA A 16 -12.02 -0.38 5.95
N VAL A 17 -12.86 -0.37 4.92
CA VAL A 17 -12.43 0.01 3.55
C VAL A 17 -12.09 1.50 3.45
N PRO A 18 -12.96 2.45 3.90
CA PRO A 18 -12.58 3.86 3.92
C PRO A 18 -11.37 4.14 4.82
N LEU A 19 -11.28 3.48 5.98
CA LEU A 19 -10.14 3.64 6.86
C LEU A 19 -8.84 3.17 6.19
N SER A 20 -8.88 2.06 5.46
CA SER A 20 -7.74 1.53 4.71
C SER A 20 -7.23 2.52 3.65
N PHE A 21 -8.16 3.16 2.92
CA PHE A 21 -7.83 4.20 1.95
C PHE A 21 -7.17 5.42 2.63
N VAL A 22 -7.70 5.89 3.76
CA VAL A 22 -7.12 7.02 4.51
C VAL A 22 -5.75 6.66 5.08
N MET A 23 -5.58 5.43 5.56
CA MET A 23 -4.33 4.95 6.16
C MET A 23 -3.18 4.84 5.16
N HIS A 24 -3.44 4.82 3.85
CA HIS A 24 -2.41 5.01 2.84
C HIS A 24 -1.69 6.35 3.04
N PHE A 25 -2.45 7.44 3.08
CA PHE A 25 -1.91 8.79 3.26
C PHE A 25 -1.29 9.01 4.66
N MET A 26 -1.80 8.31 5.68
CA MET A 26 -1.15 8.31 7.00
C MET A 26 0.19 7.59 6.95
N GLY A 27 0.30 6.52 6.16
CA GLY A 27 1.57 5.85 5.87
C GLY A 27 2.56 6.76 5.16
N ASP A 28 2.10 7.57 4.20
CA ASP A 28 2.94 8.56 3.51
C ASP A 28 3.58 9.56 4.48
N LEU A 29 2.92 9.90 5.60
CA LEU A 29 3.45 10.81 6.63
C LEU A 29 4.52 10.20 7.54
N VAL A 30 4.65 8.87 7.54
CA VAL A 30 5.69 8.17 8.31
C VAL A 30 7.00 8.22 7.50
N PRO A 31 8.16 8.43 8.12
CA PRO A 31 9.44 8.33 7.43
C PRO A 31 9.51 7.01 6.66
N HIS A 32 9.69 7.02 5.35
CA HIS A 32 9.80 5.81 4.54
C HIS A 32 10.80 6.01 3.40
N TRP A 33 11.25 4.90 2.82
CA TRP A 33 12.12 4.91 1.65
C TRP A 33 11.52 4.03 0.56
N ASP A 34 11.62 4.49 -0.67
CA ASP A 34 11.22 3.76 -1.87
C ASP A 34 12.27 3.96 -2.98
N PHE A 35 12.08 3.25 -4.09
CA PHE A 35 12.96 3.37 -5.25
C PHE A 35 12.88 4.72 -5.97
N TYR A 36 12.02 5.65 -5.53
CA TYR A 36 11.93 7.03 -6.01
C TYR A 36 12.30 8.06 -4.94
N SER A 37 12.91 7.62 -3.85
CA SER A 37 13.27 8.49 -2.75
C SER A 37 14.50 9.31 -3.07
N ASN A 38 14.40 10.64 -2.92
CA ASN A 38 15.45 11.59 -3.26
C ASN A 38 15.96 11.49 -4.71
N THR A 39 15.06 11.24 -5.67
CA THR A 39 15.39 11.13 -7.10
C THR A 39 14.88 12.30 -7.93
N THR A 40 15.51 12.56 -9.07
CA THR A 40 14.99 13.51 -10.07
C THR A 40 13.84 12.91 -10.89
N ASP A 41 13.04 13.76 -11.54
CA ASP A 41 11.94 13.32 -12.42
C ASP A 41 12.42 12.46 -13.59
N GLU A 42 13.63 12.70 -14.09
CA GLU A 42 14.24 11.89 -15.15
C GLU A 42 14.53 10.46 -14.63
N GLN A 43 15.16 10.35 -13.46
CA GLN A 43 15.46 9.05 -12.82
C GLN A 43 14.19 8.23 -12.50
N ARG A 44 13.04 8.90 -12.36
CA ARG A 44 11.73 8.26 -12.15
C ARG A 44 11.07 7.75 -13.43
N ARG A 45 11.57 8.14 -14.60
CA ARG A 45 10.98 7.79 -15.91
C ARG A 45 11.83 6.81 -16.70
N VAL A 46 13.13 6.77 -16.46
CA VAL A 46 14.08 5.93 -17.22
C VAL A 46 14.95 5.07 -16.31
N GLY A 47 15.53 4.00 -16.88
CA GLY A 47 16.43 3.09 -16.18
C GLY A 47 15.73 2.01 -15.35
N TRP A 48 16.38 1.58 -14.27
CA TRP A 48 15.94 0.43 -13.46
C TRP A 48 14.89 0.77 -12.39
N ARG A 49 14.78 2.04 -11.98
CA ARG A 49 13.91 2.45 -10.87
C ARG A 49 12.42 2.22 -11.15
N PRO A 50 11.87 2.53 -12.35
CA PRO A 50 10.49 2.18 -12.66
C PRO A 50 10.21 0.69 -12.56
N ILE A 51 11.15 -0.14 -13.02
CA ILE A 51 11.04 -1.60 -12.92
C ILE A 51 11.01 -2.04 -11.45
N ALA A 52 11.87 -1.44 -10.62
CA ALA A 52 11.91 -1.74 -9.18
C ALA A 52 10.61 -1.33 -8.45
N VAL A 53 10.04 -0.16 -8.77
CA VAL A 53 8.73 0.25 -8.22
C VAL A 53 7.60 -0.67 -8.66
N MET A 54 7.58 -1.07 -9.94
CA MET A 54 6.58 -2.04 -10.42
C MET A 54 6.75 -3.42 -9.77
N ALA A 55 8.00 -3.84 -9.52
CA ALA A 55 8.28 -5.10 -8.83
C ALA A 55 7.87 -5.03 -7.36
N ASP A 56 8.09 -3.91 -6.67
CA ASP A 56 7.67 -3.68 -5.29
C ASP A 56 6.14 -3.67 -5.16
N LEU A 57 5.43 -2.99 -6.07
CA LEU A 57 3.98 -3.05 -6.18
C LEU A 57 3.50 -4.50 -6.41
N GLY A 58 4.14 -5.22 -7.33
CA GLY A 58 3.84 -6.62 -7.63
C GLY A 58 4.02 -7.52 -6.40
N LEU A 59 5.09 -7.32 -5.62
CA LEU A 59 5.32 -8.02 -4.37
C LEU A 59 4.23 -7.69 -3.34
N GLY A 60 3.87 -6.42 -3.19
CA GLY A 60 2.79 -5.97 -2.32
C GLY A 60 1.44 -6.63 -2.66
N VAL A 61 1.10 -6.68 -3.95
CA VAL A 61 -0.12 -7.37 -4.44
C VAL A 61 -0.04 -8.88 -4.17
N ALA A 62 1.10 -9.52 -4.45
CA ALA A 62 1.28 -10.94 -4.21
C ALA A 62 1.10 -11.30 -2.72
N VAL A 63 1.70 -10.53 -1.81
CA VAL A 63 1.55 -10.70 -0.37
C VAL A 63 0.09 -10.48 0.06
N GLY A 64 -0.58 -9.45 -0.47
CA GLY A 64 -2.00 -9.20 -0.16
C GLY A 64 -2.94 -10.31 -0.64
N MET A 65 -2.70 -10.82 -1.84
CA MET A 65 -3.43 -11.95 -2.38
C MET A 65 -3.15 -13.23 -1.61
N PHE A 66 -1.90 -13.47 -1.18
CA PHE A 66 -1.56 -14.61 -0.33
C PHE A 66 -2.43 -14.65 0.94
N PHE A 67 -2.48 -13.56 1.72
CA PHE A 67 -3.28 -13.54 2.95
C PHE A 67 -4.78 -13.62 2.69
N THR A 68 -5.27 -12.96 1.64
CA THR A 68 -6.68 -13.03 1.21
C THR A 68 -7.07 -14.47 0.88
N LEU A 69 -6.28 -15.15 0.06
CA LEU A 69 -6.54 -16.52 -0.37
C LEU A 69 -6.34 -17.51 0.77
N TYR A 70 -5.41 -17.24 1.69
CA TYR A 70 -5.25 -18.03 2.91
C TYR A 70 -6.50 -17.95 3.80
N ALA A 71 -7.02 -16.75 4.02
CA ALA A 71 -8.27 -16.55 4.76
C ALA A 71 -9.46 -17.26 4.10
N LEU A 72 -9.51 -17.25 2.77
CA LEU A 72 -10.59 -17.88 2.01
C LEU A 72 -10.51 -19.41 2.03
N TRP A 73 -9.35 -19.97 1.69
CA TRP A 73 -9.22 -21.40 1.38
C TRP A 73 -8.68 -22.25 2.53
N VAL A 74 -7.86 -21.67 3.41
CA VAL A 74 -7.27 -22.40 4.55
C VAL A 74 -8.09 -22.16 5.81
N VAL A 75 -8.42 -20.91 6.11
CA VAL A 75 -9.26 -20.57 7.28
C VAL A 75 -10.75 -20.82 6.98
N GLY A 76 -11.18 -20.74 5.72
CA GLY A 76 -12.57 -20.97 5.33
C GLY A 76 -13.49 -19.80 5.67
N ASN A 77 -12.95 -18.59 5.89
CA ASN A 77 -13.73 -17.42 6.27
C ASN A 77 -13.85 -16.43 5.11
N THR A 78 -14.92 -16.60 4.32
CA THR A 78 -15.20 -15.76 3.14
C THR A 78 -15.39 -14.28 3.50
N SER A 79 -16.01 -13.96 4.64
CA SER A 79 -16.24 -12.57 5.04
C SER A 79 -14.93 -11.87 5.37
N LEU A 80 -14.05 -12.53 6.13
CA LEU A 80 -12.70 -12.04 6.43
C LEU A 80 -11.89 -11.86 5.14
N ALA A 81 -11.87 -12.87 4.27
CA ALA A 81 -11.15 -12.82 3.01
C ALA A 81 -11.61 -11.65 2.12
N LEU A 82 -12.92 -11.48 1.95
CA LEU A 82 -13.48 -10.38 1.16
C LEU A 82 -13.12 -9.03 1.77
N ASN A 83 -13.19 -8.90 3.10
CA ASN A 83 -12.86 -7.65 3.77
C ASN A 83 -11.36 -7.31 3.64
N MET A 84 -10.47 -8.28 3.82
CA MET A 84 -9.03 -8.13 3.59
C MET A 84 -8.73 -7.74 2.13
N PHE A 85 -9.39 -8.37 1.15
CA PHE A 85 -9.26 -8.04 -0.25
C PHE A 85 -9.65 -6.59 -0.53
N LEU A 86 -10.86 -6.18 -0.13
CA LEU A 86 -11.37 -4.83 -0.36
C LEU A 86 -10.49 -3.77 0.32
N CYS A 87 -10.04 -4.02 1.55
CA CYS A 87 -9.14 -3.11 2.24
C CYS A 87 -7.76 -3.07 1.57
N GLY A 88 -7.23 -4.19 1.09
CA GLY A 88 -5.99 -4.25 0.33
C GLY A 88 -6.05 -3.44 -0.96
N VAL A 89 -7.14 -3.57 -1.73
CA VAL A 89 -7.40 -2.77 -2.93
C VAL A 89 -7.52 -1.28 -2.58
N ALA A 90 -8.27 -0.94 -1.55
CA ALA A 90 -8.44 0.45 -1.12
C ALA A 90 -7.13 1.10 -0.66
N ALA A 91 -6.25 0.35 -0.01
CA ALA A 91 -4.94 0.85 0.41
C ALA A 91 -4.04 1.18 -0.77
N VAL A 92 -4.02 0.37 -1.84
CA VAL A 92 -3.14 0.60 -3.01
C VAL A 92 -3.76 1.53 -4.06
N LEU A 93 -5.04 1.84 -3.93
CA LEU A 93 -5.79 2.64 -4.89
C LEU A 93 -5.18 4.05 -5.12
N PRO A 94 -4.73 4.81 -4.11
CA PRO A 94 -4.11 6.11 -4.34
C PRO A 94 -2.91 6.05 -5.29
N ASP A 95 -2.01 5.07 -5.11
CA ASP A 95 -0.85 4.89 -5.99
C ASP A 95 -1.27 4.53 -7.42
N ALA A 96 -2.25 3.64 -7.58
CA ALA A 96 -2.80 3.30 -8.89
C ALA A 96 -3.43 4.52 -9.59
N LEU A 97 -4.10 5.38 -8.84
CA LEU A 97 -4.69 6.63 -9.36
C LEU A 97 -3.62 7.66 -9.72
N ALA A 98 -2.51 7.72 -8.99
CA ALA A 98 -1.38 8.60 -9.30
C ALA A 98 -0.48 8.07 -10.43
N ALA A 99 -0.47 6.76 -10.69
CA ALA A 99 0.39 6.10 -11.66
C ALA A 99 0.41 6.74 -13.07
N PRO A 100 -0.72 7.22 -13.63
CA PRO A 100 -0.71 7.90 -14.92
C PRO A 100 0.23 9.11 -15.01
N LEU A 101 0.54 9.79 -13.90
CA LEU A 101 1.53 10.88 -13.89
C LEU A 101 2.93 10.45 -14.37
N MET A 102 3.24 9.17 -14.22
CA MET A 102 4.53 8.60 -14.61
C MET A 102 4.57 8.15 -16.07
N PHE A 103 3.42 7.71 -16.61
CA PHE A 103 3.35 7.03 -17.90
C PHE A 103 2.73 7.86 -19.03
N THR A 104 2.03 8.95 -18.70
CA THR A 104 1.44 9.84 -19.71
C THR A 104 1.87 11.30 -19.53
N GLN A 105 2.01 12.01 -20.65
CA GLN A 105 2.25 13.45 -20.66
C GLN A 105 0.95 14.26 -20.42
N LYS A 106 -0.22 13.61 -20.52
CA LYS A 106 -1.54 14.22 -20.33
C LYS A 106 -2.36 13.44 -19.30
N PRO A 107 -1.94 13.46 -18.02
CA PRO A 107 -2.67 12.78 -16.95
C PRO A 107 -4.06 13.41 -16.75
N ASN A 108 -5.01 12.59 -16.31
CA ASN A 108 -6.35 13.08 -15.96
C ASN A 108 -6.31 13.91 -14.66
N ILE A 109 -7.39 14.64 -14.38
CA ILE A 109 -7.48 15.53 -13.22
C ILE A 109 -7.35 14.76 -11.90
N ILE A 110 -7.91 13.56 -11.81
CA ILE A 110 -7.86 12.74 -10.59
C ILE A 110 -6.41 12.39 -10.26
N SER A 111 -5.65 11.90 -11.23
CA SER A 111 -4.23 11.56 -11.07
C SER A 111 -3.41 12.77 -10.63
N VAL A 112 -3.67 13.95 -11.22
CA VAL A 112 -2.99 15.20 -10.83
C VAL A 112 -3.31 15.60 -9.39
N VAL A 113 -4.58 15.52 -8.98
CA VAL A 113 -5.00 15.87 -7.62
C VAL A 113 -4.41 14.91 -6.59
N ILE A 114 -4.56 13.61 -6.79
CA ILE A 114 -4.05 12.58 -5.87
C ILE A 114 -2.53 12.65 -5.78
N GLY A 115 -1.81 12.73 -6.90
CA GLY A 115 -0.36 12.84 -6.87
C GLY A 115 0.15 14.13 -6.22
N LYS A 116 -0.60 15.24 -6.32
CA LYS A 116 -0.28 16.48 -5.59
C LYS A 116 -0.51 16.35 -4.08
N ILE A 117 -1.52 15.59 -3.66
CA ILE A 117 -1.74 15.29 -2.24
C ILE A 117 -0.60 14.41 -1.74
N GLN A 118 -0.31 13.30 -2.41
CA GLN A 118 0.77 12.38 -2.02
C GLN A 118 2.12 13.08 -1.95
N SER A 119 2.51 13.86 -2.97
CA SER A 119 3.80 14.57 -2.95
C SER A 119 3.96 15.59 -1.82
N ARG A 120 2.85 16.05 -1.21
CA ARG A 120 2.88 16.93 -0.03
C ARG A 120 2.91 16.18 1.29
N LEU A 121 2.39 14.95 1.32
CA LEU A 121 2.33 14.12 2.53
C LEU A 121 3.55 13.20 2.65
N GLN A 122 4.19 12.85 1.54
CA GLN A 122 5.30 11.91 1.55
C GLN A 122 6.50 12.41 2.35
N PHE A 123 6.77 11.73 3.46
CA PHE A 123 7.98 11.87 4.25
C PHE A 123 9.04 10.88 3.76
N GLN A 124 9.82 11.31 2.77
CA GLN A 124 10.96 10.54 2.30
C GLN A 124 12.16 10.65 3.26
N ALA A 125 12.65 9.51 3.71
CA ALA A 125 13.78 9.41 4.63
C ALA A 125 14.99 8.73 3.96
N PRO A 126 16.22 8.93 4.49
CA PRO A 126 17.37 8.13 4.10
C PRO A 126 17.09 6.63 4.28
N ILE A 127 17.70 5.81 3.43
CA ILE A 127 17.41 4.37 3.31
C ILE A 127 17.33 3.64 4.66
N PHE A 128 18.27 3.91 5.59
CA PHE A 128 18.29 3.27 6.90
C PHE A 128 17.03 3.57 7.72
N TRP A 129 16.67 4.86 7.86
CA TRP A 129 15.51 5.27 8.64
C TRP A 129 14.19 4.87 7.98
N GLY A 130 14.11 5.00 6.65
CA GLY A 130 12.92 4.63 5.90
C GLY A 130 12.64 3.13 5.90
N LEU A 131 13.66 2.29 5.76
CA LEU A 131 13.49 0.84 5.86
C LEU A 131 13.18 0.40 7.29
N LEU A 132 13.81 1.01 8.30
CA LEU A 132 13.57 0.66 9.70
C LEU A 132 12.09 0.82 10.07
N THR A 133 11.48 1.96 9.76
CA THR A 133 10.06 2.22 10.02
C THR A 133 9.14 1.30 9.21
N GLN A 134 9.44 1.07 7.93
CA GLN A 134 8.68 0.15 7.08
C GLN A 134 8.71 -1.28 7.62
N VAL A 135 9.86 -1.76 8.10
CA VAL A 135 10.00 -3.07 8.74
C VAL A 135 9.17 -3.13 10.01
N LEU A 136 9.27 -2.13 10.90
CA LEU A 136 8.49 -2.09 12.14
C LEU A 136 6.98 -2.12 11.88
N ILE A 137 6.49 -1.31 10.95
CA ILE A 137 5.07 -1.28 10.55
C ILE A 137 4.66 -2.60 9.91
N THR A 138 5.50 -3.18 9.05
CA THR A 138 5.22 -4.45 8.38
C THR A 138 5.13 -5.60 9.38
N VAL A 139 6.04 -5.67 10.34
CA VAL A 139 6.02 -6.67 11.43
C VAL A 139 4.77 -6.49 12.28
N PHE A 140 4.44 -5.27 12.68
CA PHE A 140 3.21 -5.01 13.44
C PHE A 140 1.95 -5.43 12.68
N ALA A 141 1.84 -5.05 11.41
CA ALA A 141 0.72 -5.43 10.56
C ALA A 141 0.63 -6.95 10.38
N PHE A 142 1.77 -7.62 10.20
CA PHE A 142 1.84 -9.07 10.13
C PHE A 142 1.31 -9.73 11.41
N LEU A 143 1.75 -9.29 12.59
CA LEU A 143 1.27 -9.81 13.87
C LEU A 143 -0.24 -9.66 14.04
N VAL A 144 -0.79 -8.51 13.65
CA VAL A 144 -2.26 -8.28 13.66
C VAL A 144 -2.97 -9.26 12.73
N ILE A 145 -2.50 -9.42 11.49
CA ILE A 145 -3.08 -10.34 10.51
C ILE A 145 -3.01 -11.78 11.04
N SER A 146 -1.86 -12.23 11.52
CA SER A 146 -1.68 -13.59 12.04
C SER A 146 -2.58 -13.87 13.24
N ASN A 147 -2.72 -12.92 14.16
CA ASN A 147 -3.63 -13.06 15.30
C ASN A 147 -5.10 -13.20 14.85
N SER A 148 -5.52 -12.43 13.85
CA SER A 148 -6.89 -12.53 13.30
C SER A 148 -7.16 -13.81 12.52
N LEU A 149 -6.13 -14.42 11.90
CA LEU A 149 -6.26 -15.67 11.14
C LEU A 149 -6.30 -16.94 12.01
N THR A 150 -6.02 -16.81 13.30
CA THR A 150 -5.98 -17.93 14.26
C THR A 150 -7.19 -17.98 15.19
N GLN A 151 -8.08 -16.99 15.11
CA GLN A 151 -9.37 -16.94 15.81
C GLN A 151 -10.49 -17.50 14.93
#